data_AF-A0A967X4P4-F1
#
_entry.id   AF-A0A967X4P4-F1
#
_cell.length_a   1.000
_cell.length_b   1.000
_cell.length_c   1.000
_cell.angle_alpha   90.00
_cell.angle_beta   90.00
_cell.angle_gamma   90.00
#
_symmetry.space_group_name_H-M   'P 1'
#
loop_
_entity.id
_entity.type
_entity.pdbx_description
1 polymer ?
#
loop_
_entity_poly.entity_id
_entity_poly.type
_entity_poly.pdbx_seq_one_letter_code
_entity_poly.pdbx_strand_id
1 'polypeptide(L)'
;MIDVTRDPRWGRIAESFGEDPYLTARLAEAMVQGFQGDDLARPGTIAACAKHFAGYGASEAGRDYNTTNIPENELRNVYLPPFKAAVDAGVATLMASFSDLNGIPATGNRFL
;
A
#
# COMPACT_ATOMS: atom_id res chain seq x y z
N MET A 1 -0.98 -4.68 4.78
CA MET A 1 -0.09 -4.43 3.63
C MET A 1 -0.98 -4.52 2.42
N ILE A 2 -0.93 -3.52 1.53
CA ILE A 2 -1.84 -3.39 0.38
C ILE A 2 -1.07 -3.00 -0.89
N ASP A 3 0.22 -3.32 -0.93
CA ASP A 3 1.06 -3.10 -2.11
C ASP A 3 0.62 -4.09 -3.20
N VAL A 4 0.30 -3.58 -4.39
CA VAL A 4 0.11 -4.43 -5.57
C VAL A 4 1.47 -5.02 -5.96
N THR A 5 1.52 -6.33 -6.18
CA THR A 5 2.76 -7.05 -6.49
C THR A 5 2.64 -7.83 -7.78
N ARG A 6 3.65 -7.73 -8.65
CA ARG A 6 3.73 -8.46 -9.94
C ARG A 6 5.04 -9.21 -10.13
N ASP A 7 5.90 -9.22 -9.11
CA ASP A 7 7.18 -9.92 -9.14
C ASP A 7 7.22 -11.01 -8.06
N PRO A 8 7.07 -12.29 -8.43
CA PRO A 8 7.02 -13.39 -7.48
C PRO A 8 8.35 -13.63 -6.75
N ARG A 9 9.45 -12.98 -7.18
CA ARG A 9 10.75 -13.05 -6.49
C ARG A 9 10.76 -12.26 -5.19
N TRP A 10 9.88 -11.27 -5.04
CA TRP A 10 9.84 -10.42 -3.85
C TRP A 10 9.24 -11.17 -2.66
N GLY A 11 10.03 -11.45 -1.64
CA GLY A 11 9.59 -12.27 -0.50
C GLY A 11 8.35 -11.76 0.24
N ARG A 12 8.02 -10.48 0.10
CA ARG A 12 6.84 -9.86 0.74
C ARG A 12 5.55 -10.01 -0.05
N ILE A 13 5.54 -10.72 -1.19
CA ILE A 13 4.29 -11.08 -1.87
C ILE A 13 3.33 -11.85 -0.95
N ALA A 14 3.86 -12.56 0.05
CA ALA A 14 3.06 -13.28 1.05
C ALA A 14 2.20 -12.35 1.93
N GLU A 15 2.50 -11.04 1.97
CA GLU A 15 1.72 -10.04 2.70
C GLU A 15 0.71 -9.29 1.79
N SER A 16 0.81 -9.46 0.47
CA SER A 16 -0.03 -8.78 -0.52
C SER A 16 -1.34 -9.53 -0.77
N PHE A 17 -2.31 -8.81 -1.34
CA PHE A 17 -3.52 -9.40 -1.93
C PHE A 17 -3.35 -9.78 -3.41
N GLY A 18 -2.15 -9.64 -3.97
CA GLY A 18 -1.80 -10.08 -5.31
C GLY A 18 -1.60 -8.92 -6.31
N GLU A 19 -1.93 -9.18 -7.57
CA GLU A 19 -1.59 -8.29 -8.69
C GLU A 19 -2.72 -7.38 -9.17
N ASP A 20 -3.95 -7.61 -8.70
CA ASP A 20 -5.15 -6.89 -9.15
C ASP A 20 -5.46 -5.67 -8.27
N PRO A 21 -5.47 -4.44 -8.83
CA PRO A 21 -5.76 -3.23 -8.07
C PRO A 21 -7.17 -3.21 -7.48
N TYR A 22 -8.17 -3.75 -8.19
CA TYR A 22 -9.56 -3.72 -7.74
C TYR A 22 -9.77 -4.63 -6.54
N LEU A 23 -9.33 -5.89 -6.61
CA LEU A 23 -9.39 -6.84 -5.50
C LEU A 23 -8.63 -6.32 -4.29
N THR A 24 -7.40 -5.81 -4.50
CA THR A 24 -6.58 -5.25 -3.43
C THR A 24 -7.28 -4.07 -2.75
N ALA A 25 -7.94 -3.19 -3.51
CA ALA A 25 -8.73 -2.08 -2.96
C ALA A 25 -9.93 -2.56 -2.13
N ARG A 26 -10.71 -3.52 -2.63
CA ARG A 26 -11.86 -4.08 -1.89
C ARG A 26 -11.44 -4.76 -0.58
N LEU A 27 -10.31 -5.46 -0.59
CA LEU A 27 -9.76 -6.08 0.61
C LEU A 27 -9.10 -5.06 1.55
N ALA A 28 -8.53 -3.97 1.03
CA ALA A 28 -8.04 -2.86 1.83
C ALA A 28 -9.18 -2.21 2.65
N GLU A 29 -10.31 -1.90 1.99
CA GLU A 29 -11.52 -1.38 2.66
C GLU A 29 -11.99 -2.34 3.76
N ALA A 30 -12.12 -3.63 3.44
CA ALA A 30 -12.59 -4.65 4.38
C ALA A 30 -11.66 -4.78 5.60
N MET A 31 -10.34 -4.72 5.39
CA MET A 31 -9.36 -4.76 6.48
C MET A 31 -9.46 -3.54 7.38
N VAL A 32 -9.58 -2.33 6.80
CA VAL A 32 -9.71 -1.08 7.58
C VAL A 32 -10.98 -1.12 8.42
N GLN A 33 -12.12 -1.47 7.82
CA GLN A 33 -13.41 -1.57 8.52
C GLN A 33 -13.38 -2.67 9.58
N GLY A 34 -12.74 -3.82 9.29
CA GLY A 34 -12.63 -4.93 10.23
C GLY A 34 -11.77 -4.60 11.46
N PHE A 35 -10.67 -3.87 11.28
CA PHE A 35 -9.82 -3.46 12.39
C PHE A 35 -10.40 -2.30 13.20
N GLN A 36 -10.93 -1.28 12.52
CA GLN A 36 -11.30 -0.02 13.17
C GLN A 36 -12.76 0.04 13.65
N GLY A 37 -13.63 -0.81 13.09
CA GLY A 37 -15.07 -0.73 13.35
C GLY A 37 -15.65 0.63 12.95
N ASP A 38 -16.68 1.07 13.68
CA ASP A 38 -17.36 2.35 13.51
C ASP A 38 -16.83 3.46 14.45
N ASP A 39 -16.11 3.08 15.51
CA ASP A 39 -15.54 3.99 16.50
C ASP A 39 -14.29 3.38 17.17
N LEU A 40 -13.14 4.04 16.98
CA LEU A 40 -11.84 3.63 17.54
C LEU A 40 -11.75 3.72 19.07
N ALA A 41 -12.70 4.38 19.74
CA ALA A 41 -12.77 4.40 21.20
C ALA A 41 -13.40 3.12 21.77
N ARG A 42 -14.05 2.29 20.94
CA ARG A 42 -14.76 1.10 21.41
C ARG A 42 -13.78 -0.05 21.74
N PRO A 43 -13.99 -0.76 22.86
CA PRO A 43 -13.25 -1.99 23.14
C PRO A 43 -13.33 -2.99 21.98
N GLY A 44 -12.19 -3.57 21.60
CA GLY A 44 -12.09 -4.54 20.50
C GLY A 44 -11.79 -3.93 19.12
N THR A 45 -11.71 -2.60 19.00
CA THR A 45 -11.21 -1.92 17.80
C THR A 45 -9.73 -1.56 17.94
N ILE A 46 -9.02 -1.48 16.82
CA ILE A 46 -7.63 -1.02 16.75
C ILE A 46 -7.43 -0.10 15.54
N ALA A 47 -6.61 0.94 15.70
CA ALA A 47 -6.24 1.84 14.60
C ALA A 47 -5.47 1.06 13.52
N ALA A 48 -5.97 1.10 12.29
CA ALA A 48 -5.30 0.48 11.15
C ALA A 48 -4.20 1.40 10.59
N CYS A 49 -3.18 0.78 10.01
CA CYS A 49 -2.08 1.45 9.34
C CYS A 49 -1.91 0.86 7.93
N ALA A 50 -2.31 1.62 6.90
CA ALA A 50 -2.11 1.19 5.52
C ALA A 50 -0.62 1.31 5.15
N LYS A 51 -0.08 0.27 4.52
CA LYS A 51 1.35 0.18 4.19
C LYS A 51 1.61 -0.65 2.92
N HIS A 52 2.65 -0.35 2.14
CA HIS A 52 3.69 0.66 2.38
C HIS A 52 3.62 1.78 1.33
N PHE A 53 3.29 3.00 1.75
CA PHE A 53 2.95 4.10 0.84
C PHE A 53 4.21 4.76 0.23
N ALA A 54 4.49 4.64 -1.08
CA ALA A 54 3.81 3.82 -2.08
C ALA A 54 4.82 3.20 -3.07
N GLY A 55 4.37 2.21 -3.85
CA GLY A 55 5.13 1.60 -4.94
C GLY A 55 6.03 0.43 -4.54
N TYR A 56 6.12 0.08 -3.25
CA TYR A 56 7.09 -0.86 -2.72
C TYR A 56 7.08 -2.26 -3.39
N GLY A 57 5.90 -2.75 -3.75
CA GLY A 57 5.71 -4.03 -4.46
C GLY A 57 6.25 -4.06 -5.89
N ALA A 58 6.73 -2.93 -6.43
CA ALA A 58 7.40 -2.81 -7.72
C ALA A 58 8.93 -2.82 -7.62
N SER A 59 9.50 -3.21 -6.46
CA SER A 59 10.95 -3.23 -6.24
C SER A 59 11.67 -4.01 -7.34
N GLU A 60 12.62 -3.38 -8.01
CA GLU A 60 13.27 -3.97 -9.19
C GLU A 60 13.91 -5.32 -8.89
N ALA A 61 13.75 -6.26 -9.83
CA ALA A 61 14.19 -7.65 -9.74
C ALA A 61 13.63 -8.44 -8.53
N GLY A 62 12.56 -7.93 -7.90
CA GLY A 62 11.97 -8.50 -6.69
C GLY A 62 12.93 -8.46 -5.49
N ARG A 63 13.98 -7.65 -5.54
CA ARG A 63 14.91 -7.50 -4.42
C ARG A 63 14.31 -6.53 -3.43
N ASP A 64 14.17 -6.98 -2.19
CA ASP A 64 13.58 -6.14 -1.15
C ASP A 64 14.37 -4.83 -0.95
N TYR A 65 13.64 -3.73 -0.69
CA TYR A 65 14.15 -2.36 -0.56
C TYR A 65 14.79 -1.74 -1.82
N ASN A 66 14.76 -2.43 -2.96
CA ASN A 66 15.37 -1.92 -4.18
C ASN A 66 14.56 -0.75 -4.77
N THR A 67 15.14 -0.10 -5.79
CA THR A 67 14.51 1.04 -6.46
C THR A 67 13.17 0.67 -7.09
N THR A 68 12.25 1.65 -7.15
CA THR A 68 10.98 1.53 -7.86
C THR A 68 10.85 2.64 -8.90
N ASN A 69 10.71 2.24 -10.16
CA ASN A 69 10.54 3.13 -11.31
C ASN A 69 9.15 2.91 -11.90
N ILE A 70 8.20 3.77 -11.53
CA ILE A 70 6.79 3.64 -11.87
C ILE A 70 6.32 4.92 -12.57
N PRO A 71 6.01 4.86 -13.88
CA PRO A 71 5.39 5.98 -14.60
C PRO A 71 4.10 6.45 -13.91
N GLU A 72 3.83 7.76 -13.92
CA GLU A 72 2.71 8.33 -13.17
C GLU A 72 1.35 7.73 -13.56
N ASN A 73 1.14 7.42 -14.84
CA ASN A 73 -0.08 6.74 -15.29
C ASN A 73 -0.23 5.36 -14.64
N GLU A 74 0.84 4.57 -14.56
CA GLU A 74 0.80 3.27 -13.91
C GLU A 74 0.64 3.40 -12.40
N LEU A 75 1.36 4.34 -11.77
CA LEU A 75 1.23 4.64 -10.35
C LEU A 75 -0.23 4.93 -9.97
N ARG A 76 -0.91 5.79 -10.74
CA ARG A 76 -2.30 6.19 -10.47
C ARG A 76 -3.32 5.10 -10.76
N ASN A 77 -3.12 4.29 -11.80
CA ASN A 77 -4.09 3.28 -12.22
C ASN A 77 -3.89 1.90 -11.56
N VAL A 78 -2.68 1.61 -11.07
CA VAL A 78 -2.32 0.27 -10.55
C VAL A 78 -1.96 0.32 -9.07
N TYR A 79 -1.05 1.19 -8.65
CA TYR A 79 -0.41 1.09 -7.33
C TYR A 79 -1.06 1.95 -6.24
N LEU A 80 -1.63 3.10 -6.58
CA LEU A 80 -2.33 3.99 -5.65
C LEU A 80 -3.79 3.62 -5.33
N PRO A 81 -4.58 2.94 -6.20
CA PRO A 81 -5.98 2.65 -5.91
C PRO A 81 -6.24 1.97 -4.55
N PRO A 82 -5.45 0.97 -4.10
CA PRO A 82 -5.67 0.37 -2.79
C PRO A 82 -5.46 1.33 -1.62
N PHE A 83 -4.45 2.22 -1.72
CA PHE A 83 -4.20 3.22 -0.69
C PHE A 83 -5.31 4.26 -0.65
N LYS A 84 -5.79 4.71 -1.82
CA LYS A 84 -6.95 5.60 -1.90
C LYS A 84 -8.17 4.96 -1.24
N ALA A 85 -8.44 3.68 -1.51
CA ALA A 85 -9.56 2.95 -0.91
C ALA A 85 -9.42 2.83 0.62
N ALA A 86 -8.21 2.57 1.13
CA ALA A 86 -7.96 2.58 2.57
C ALA A 86 -8.20 3.97 3.22
N VAL A 87 -7.79 5.05 2.54
CA VAL A 87 -8.04 6.44 2.99
C VAL A 87 -9.53 6.77 2.96
N ASP A 88 -10.24 6.43 1.88
CA ASP A 88 -11.68 6.63 1.75
C ASP A 88 -12.46 5.83 2.82
N ALA A 89 -11.95 4.65 3.20
CA ALA A 89 -12.49 3.84 4.30
C ALA A 89 -12.13 4.38 5.70
N GLY A 90 -11.38 5.47 5.79
CA GLY A 90 -11.05 6.14 7.05
C GLY A 90 -9.88 5.52 7.82
N VAL A 91 -8.89 4.92 7.14
CA VAL A 91 -7.68 4.39 7.81
C VAL A 91 -7.02 5.46 8.68
N ALA A 92 -6.67 5.10 9.91
CA ALA A 92 -6.16 6.06 10.89
C ALA A 92 -4.75 6.58 10.54
N THR A 93 -3.91 5.73 9.94
CA THR A 93 -2.51 6.07 9.65
C THR A 93 -2.01 5.45 8.35
N LEU A 94 -0.95 6.04 7.80
CA LEU A 94 -0.17 5.51 6.69
C LEU A 94 1.28 5.32 7.14
N MET A 95 1.90 4.25 6.65
CA MET A 95 3.34 4.00 6.83
C MET A 95 4.03 4.10 5.48
N ALA A 96 5.06 4.95 5.40
CA ALA A 96 5.84 5.17 4.19
C ALA A 96 6.58 3.91 3.72
N SER A 97 6.78 3.79 2.41
CA SER A 97 7.67 2.80 1.80
C SER A 97 9.13 3.09 2.12
N PHE A 98 9.95 2.03 2.09
CA PHE A 98 11.40 2.16 2.12
C PHE A 98 12.01 2.52 0.76
N SER A 99 11.38 2.07 -0.34
CA SER A 99 11.90 2.30 -1.69
C SER A 99 11.81 3.78 -2.09
N ASP A 100 12.72 4.20 -2.95
CA ASP A 100 12.51 5.42 -3.72
C ASP A 100 11.44 5.21 -4.78
N LEU A 101 10.67 6.25 -5.06
CA LEU A 101 9.73 6.30 -6.19
C LEU A 101 10.30 7.27 -7.21
N ASN A 102 10.77 6.73 -8.34
CA ASN A 102 11.38 7.50 -9.42
C ASN A 102 12.54 8.40 -8.94
N GLY A 103 13.41 7.89 -8.06
CA GLY A 103 14.60 8.58 -7.58
C GLY A 103 14.44 9.40 -6.30
N ILE A 104 13.24 9.47 -5.70
CA ILE A 104 12.99 10.18 -4.44
C ILE A 104 12.48 9.20 -3.37
N PRO A 105 13.18 9.00 -2.23
CA PRO A 105 12.72 8.16 -1.12
C PRO A 105 11.29 8.51 -0.70
N ALA A 106 10.40 7.53 -0.57
CA ALA A 106 8.98 7.79 -0.29
C ALA A 106 8.77 8.65 0.97
N THR A 107 9.53 8.41 2.04
CA THR A 107 9.51 9.20 3.29
C THR A 107 9.80 10.69 3.09
N GLY A 108 10.58 11.06 2.07
CA GLY A 108 10.94 12.45 1.75
C GLY A 108 10.26 12.99 0.50
N ASN A 109 9.30 12.27 -0.08
CA ASN A 109 8.71 12.61 -1.36
C ASN A 109 7.45 13.47 -1.17
N ARG A 110 7.56 14.79 -1.39
CA ARG A 110 6.45 15.74 -1.23
C ARG A 110 5.29 15.53 -2.23
N PHE A 111 5.54 14.86 -3.35
CA PHE A 111 4.49 14.58 -4.34
C PHE A 111 3.55 13.46 -3.86
N LEU A 112 4.08 12.50 -3.08
CA LEU A 112 3.31 11.47 -2.40
C LEU A 112 2.59 12.06 -1.19
#